data_AF-A0A494X1Z6-F1
#
_entry.id   AF-A0A494X1Z6-F1
#
_cell.length_a   1.000
_cell.length_b   1.000
_cell.length_c   1.000
_cell.angle_alpha   90.00
_cell.angle_beta   90.00
_cell.angle_gamma   90.00
#
_symmetry.space_group_name_H-M   'P 1'
#
loop_
_entity.id
_entity.type
_entity.pdbx_description
1 polymer ?
#
loop_
_entity_poly.entity_id
_entity_poly.type
_entity_poly.pdbx_seq_one_letter_code
_entity_poly.pdbx_strand_id
1 'polypeptide(L)' 'MSARIQIVVVDSKGNSFDPNSLAHVYTNDDDGNRLTDTCFDGAVTRVKTCTYDTSGAKLTESAWVVQ' A
#
# COMPACT_ATOMS: atom_id res chain seq x y z
N MET A 1 11.33 30.91 2.97
CA MET A 1 11.14 29.84 1.97
C MET A 1 10.46 28.68 2.68
N SER A 2 9.19 28.39 2.36
CA SER A 2 8.49 27.25 2.97
C SER A 2 8.82 26.00 2.18
N ALA A 3 9.47 25.01 2.81
CA ALA A 3 9.70 23.72 2.19
C ALA A 3 8.37 22.96 2.17
N ARG A 4 7.88 22.62 0.97
CA ARG A 4 6.79 21.66 0.81
C ARG A 4 7.35 20.26 1.09
N ILE A 5 6.92 19.65 2.18
CA ILE A 5 7.19 18.23 2.43
C ILE A 5 6.30 17.45 1.47
N GLN A 6 6.88 16.93 0.39
CA GLN A 6 6.22 15.89 -0.40
C GLN A 6 6.44 14.56 0.31
N ILE A 7 5.37 13.93 0.78
CA ILE A 7 5.44 12.56 1.28
C ILE A 7 5.62 11.67 0.06
N VAL A 8 6.84 11.17 -0.14
CA VAL A 8 7.16 10.24 -1.23
C VAL A 8 6.89 8.82 -0.74
N VAL A 9 6.04 8.09 -1.46
CA VAL A 9 5.86 6.66 -1.21
C VAL A 9 7.04 5.91 -1.83
N VAL A 10 7.68 5.06 -1.04
CA VAL A 10 8.77 4.21 -1.47
C VAL A 10 8.43 2.74 -1.27
N ASP A 11 8.95 1.89 -2.15
CA ASP A 11 8.88 0.45 -1.99
C ASP A 11 10.03 -0.10 -1.11
N SER A 12 10.03 -1.40 -0.85
CA SER A 12 11.02 -2.10 -0.03
C SER A 12 12.44 -2.05 -0.60
N LYS A 13 12.61 -1.63 -1.86
CA LYS A 13 13.90 -1.39 -2.51
C LYS A 13 14.30 0.09 -2.50
N GLY A 14 13.46 0.96 -1.91
CA GLY A 14 13.69 2.40 -1.84
C GLY A 14 13.30 3.16 -3.10
N ASN A 15 12.64 2.53 -4.07
CA ASN A 15 12.21 3.22 -5.29
C ASN A 15 10.94 4.03 -4.99
N SER A 16 10.96 5.30 -5.41
CA SER A 16 9.81 6.18 -5.31
C SER A 16 8.79 5.84 -6.41
N PHE A 17 7.51 5.78 -6.04
CA PHE A 17 6.43 5.54 -6.99
C PHE A 17 5.11 6.15 -6.49
N ASP A 18 4.12 6.28 -7.37
CA ASP A 18 2.77 6.71 -7.01
C ASP A 18 1.80 5.52 -7.08
N PRO A 19 1.46 4.89 -5.94
CA PRO A 19 0.51 3.78 -5.94
C PRO A 19 -0.86 4.21 -6.47
N ASN A 20 -1.32 5.44 -6.23
CA ASN A 20 -2.67 5.88 -6.59
C ASN A 20 -2.88 5.99 -8.12
N SER A 21 -1.79 6.02 -8.88
CA SER A 21 -1.82 6.04 -10.35
C SER A 21 -1.77 4.63 -10.98
N LEU A 22 -1.74 3.56 -10.17
CA LEU A 22 -1.58 2.19 -10.64
C LEU A 22 -2.88 1.39 -10.57
N ALA A 23 -2.95 0.30 -11.32
CA ALA A 23 -4.01 -0.68 -11.18
C ALA A 23 -3.82 -1.48 -9.90
N HIS A 24 -4.90 -1.68 -9.16
CA HIS A 24 -4.90 -2.39 -7.89
C HIS A 24 -5.73 -3.67 -7.91
N VAL A 25 -5.27 -4.66 -7.17
CA VAL A 25 -6.01 -5.87 -6.80
C VAL A 25 -6.01 -5.99 -5.28
N TYR A 26 -7.18 -6.22 -4.71
CA TYR A 26 -7.38 -6.31 -3.27
C TYR A 26 -7.83 -7.71 -2.86
N THR A 27 -7.38 -8.15 -1.69
CA THR A 27 -8.08 -9.20 -0.95
C THR A 27 -8.68 -8.59 0.30
N ASN A 28 -9.87 -9.04 0.66
CA ASN A 28 -10.61 -8.56 1.81
C ASN A 28 -10.94 -9.73 2.74
N ASP A 29 -11.13 -9.45 4.03
CA ASP A 29 -11.74 -10.40 4.97
C ASP A 29 -13.26 -10.48 4.77
N ASP A 30 -13.92 -11.33 5.57
CA ASP A 30 -15.37 -11.55 5.50
C ASP A 30 -16.18 -10.30 5.88
N ASP A 31 -15.58 -9.37 6.63
CA ASP A 31 -16.18 -8.09 7.03
C ASP A 31 -15.91 -6.98 5.99
N GLY A 32 -15.15 -7.29 4.92
CA GLY A 32 -14.81 -6.36 3.84
C GLY A 32 -13.59 -5.49 4.09
N ASN A 33 -12.83 -5.72 5.16
CA ASN A 33 -11.58 -5.00 5.41
C ASN A 33 -10.48 -5.50 4.48
N ARG A 34 -9.71 -4.59 3.89
CA ARG A 34 -8.64 -4.93 2.94
C ARG A 34 -7.45 -5.56 3.64
N LEU A 35 -7.24 -6.86 3.45
CA LEU A 35 -6.09 -7.61 3.99
C LEU A 35 -4.82 -7.37 3.17
N THR A 36 -4.94 -7.42 1.84
CA THR A 36 -3.80 -7.16 0.93
C THR A 36 -4.16 -6.14 -0.13
N ASP A 37 -3.17 -5.34 -0.49
CA ASP A 37 -3.22 -4.37 -1.57
C ASP A 37 -2.05 -4.62 -2.50
N THR A 38 -2.36 -5.01 -3.73
CA THR A 38 -1.37 -5.30 -4.77
C THR A 38 -1.50 -4.29 -5.89
N CYS A 39 -0.41 -3.60 -6.25
CA CYS A 39 -0.38 -2.72 -7.41
C CYS A 39 0.71 -3.15 -8.42
N PHE A 40 0.46 -2.86 -9.69
CA PHE A 40 1.38 -3.20 -10.78
C PHE A 40 1.66 -1.97 -11.66
N ASP A 41 2.94 -1.70 -11.93
CA ASP A 41 3.39 -0.56 -12.75
C ASP A 41 3.75 -0.92 -14.20
N GLY A 42 3.47 -2.16 -14.63
CA GLY A 42 3.88 -2.68 -15.93
C GLY A 42 5.16 -3.52 -15.90
N ALA A 43 5.99 -3.39 -14.86
CA ALA A 43 7.24 -4.13 -14.71
C ALA A 43 7.40 -4.77 -13.32
N VAL A 44 6.85 -4.15 -12.29
CA VAL A 44 7.04 -4.50 -10.89
C VAL A 44 5.68 -4.62 -10.20
N THR A 45 5.49 -5.74 -9.52
CA THR A 45 4.36 -5.95 -8.60
C THR A 45 4.80 -5.56 -7.20
N ARG A 46 3.97 -4.76 -6.52
CA ARG A 46 4.18 -4.37 -5.12
C ARG A 46 2.97 -4.77 -4.31
N VAL A 47 3.22 -5.29 -3.12
CA VAL A 47 2.18 -5.73 -2.19
C VAL A 47 2.37 -5.05 -0.85
N LYS A 48 1.29 -4.58 -0.23
CA LYS A 48 1.24 -4.26 1.19
C LYS A 48 0.10 -5.00 1.87
N THR A 49 0.23 -5.21 3.17
CA THR A 49 -0.79 -5.83 4.00
C THR A 49 -1.31 -4.87 5.05
N CYS A 50 -2.58 -5.01 5.41
CA CYS A 50 -3.18 -4.28 6.52
C CYS A 50 -3.72 -5.24 7.57
N THR A 51 -3.73 -4.81 8.82
CA THR A 51 -4.42 -5.50 9.91
C THR A 51 -5.44 -4.56 10.55
N TYR A 52 -6.48 -5.15 11.15
CA TYR A 52 -7.59 -4.44 11.75
C TYR A 52 -7.90 -5.02 13.11
N ASP A 53 -8.49 -4.22 13.99
CA ASP A 53 -9.09 -4.71 15.22
C ASP A 53 -10.46 -5.36 14.94
N THR A 54 -11.09 -5.90 15.98
CA THR A 54 -12.40 -6.56 15.90
C THR A 54 -13.54 -5.60 15.53
N SER A 55 -13.32 -4.28 15.54
CA SER A 55 -14.28 -3.28 15.12
C SER A 55 -14.09 -2.83 13.67
N GLY A 56 -13.06 -3.35 12.98
CA GLY A 56 -12.68 -2.94 11.63
C GLY A 56 -11.81 -1.68 11.59
N ALA A 57 -11.29 -1.19 12.72
CA ALA A 57 -10.35 -0.07 12.71
C ALA A 57 -8.96 -0.57 12.31
N LYS A 58 -8.33 0.08 11.32
CA LYS A 58 -6.99 -0.30 10.83
C LYS A 58 -5.95 -0.11 11.94
N LEU A 59 -5.27 -1.20 12.31
CA LEU A 59 -4.20 -1.22 13.31
C LEU A 59 -2.83 -0.94 12.69
N THR A 60 -2.48 -1.69 11.65
CA THR A 60 -1.17 -1.57 10.99
C THR A 60 -1.30 -1.67 9.48
N GLU A 61 -0.34 -1.07 8.79
CA GLU A 61 -0.12 -1.22 7.35
C GLU A 61 1.37 -1.49 7.13
N SER A 62 1.72 -2.50 6.33
CA SER A 62 3.11 -2.77 5.97
C SER A 62 3.61 -1.76 4.94
N ALA A 63 4.93 -1.61 4.83
CA ALA A 63 5.52 -0.97 3.66
C ALA A 63 5.16 -1.75 2.38
N TRP A 64 5.26 -1.08 1.23
CA TRP A 64 5.11 -1.73 -0.07
C TRP A 64 6.31 -2.63 -0.33
N VAL A 65 6.08 -3.92 -0.53
CA VAL A 65 7.12 -4.92 -0.80
C VAL A 65 7.07 -5.30 -2.28
N VAL A 66 8.20 -5.15 -2.96
CA VAL A 66 8.38 -5.68 -4.33
C VAL A 66 8.35 -7.21 -4.28
N GLN A 67 7.50 -7.83 -5.09
CA GLN A 67 7.45 -9.28 -5.30
C GLN A 67 8.49 -9.75 -6.32
#